data_AF-A0A3M2B2E6-F1
#
_entry.id   AF-A0A3M2B2E6-F1
#
_cell.length_a   1.000
_cell.length_b   1.000
_cell.length_c   1.000
_cell.angle_alpha   90.00
_cell.angle_beta   90.00
_cell.angle_gamma   90.00
#
_symmetry.space_group_name_H-M   'P 1'
#
loop_
_entity.id
_entity.type
_entity.pdbx_description
1 polymer ?
#
loop_
_entity_poly.entity_id
_entity_poly.type
_entity_poly.pdbx_seq_one_letter_code
_entity_poly.pdbx_strand_id
1 'polypeptide(L)' 'MVMDYFIDMENSGELWMPGWRCLACGEVVDPLILTHRRAQQKTADLLAAQTRHRRRPQPVGSGRR' A
#
# COMPACT_ATOMS: atom_id res chain seq x y z
N MET A 1 -17.14 -9.86 4.04
CA MET A 1 -15.96 -10.75 4.08
C MET A 1 -16.05 -11.60 5.33
N VAL A 2 -15.52 -12.81 5.30
CA VAL A 2 -15.49 -13.72 6.46
C VAL A 2 -14.05 -14.07 6.80
N MET A 3 -13.77 -14.35 8.07
CA MET A 3 -12.47 -14.88 8.49
C MET A 3 -12.40 -16.36 8.11
N ASP A 4 -11.28 -16.78 7.55
CA ASP A 4 -10.97 -18.16 7.16
C ASP A 4 -9.50 -18.46 7.49
N TYR A 5 -9.13 -19.74 7.57
CA TYR A 5 -7.76 -20.17 7.85
C TYR A 5 -7.12 -20.78 6.60
N PHE A 6 -6.03 -20.18 6.13
CA PHE A 6 -5.31 -20.61 4.93
C PHE A 6 -4.00 -21.30 5.32
N ILE A 7 -3.50 -22.18 4.46
CA ILE A 7 -2.22 -22.84 4.67
C ILE A 7 -1.12 -21.91 4.17
N ASP A 8 -0.15 -21.62 5.04
CA ASP A 8 1.07 -20.94 4.63
C ASP A 8 2.01 -21.91 3.90
N MET A 9 2.22 -21.68 2.61
CA MET A 9 3.10 -22.51 1.78
C MET A 9 4.58 -22.09 1.87
N GLU A 10 4.88 -20.89 2.37
CA GLU A 10 6.25 -20.39 2.49
C GLU A 10 6.92 -20.82 3.81
N ASN A 11 6.21 -21.58 4.66
CA ASN A 11 6.71 -22.13 5.91
C ASN A 11 7.35 -21.04 6.80
N SER A 12 6.69 -19.89 6.90
CA SER A 12 7.17 -18.71 7.63
C SER A 12 7.18 -18.88 9.17
N GLY A 13 6.67 -20.01 9.65
CA GLY A 13 6.72 -20.44 11.06
C GLY A 13 5.38 -20.96 11.58
N GLU A 14 4.27 -20.57 10.96
CA GLU A 14 2.91 -20.97 11.36
C GLU A 14 2.20 -21.61 10.16
N LEU A 15 1.69 -22.83 10.33
CA LEU A 15 1.05 -23.58 9.23
C LEU A 15 -0.26 -22.93 8.78
N TRP A 16 -0.96 -22.26 9.70
CA TRP A 16 -2.27 -21.68 9.47
C TRP A 16 -2.21 -20.16 9.60
N MET A 17 -2.53 -19.46 8.52
CA MET A 17 -2.61 -18.01 8.49
C MET A 17 -4.08 -17.54 8.41
N PRO A 18 -4.53 -16.64 9.31
CA PRO A 18 -5.87 -16.09 9.23
C PRO A 18 -5.99 -15.11 8.06
N GLY A 19 -7.00 -15.28 7.23
CA GLY A 19 -7.28 -14.41 6.08
C GLY A 19 -8.75 -14.04 5.94
N TRP A 20 -9.03 -13.02 5.14
CA TRP A 20 -10.40 -12.60 4.83
C TRP A 20 -10.82 -13.08 3.45
N ARG A 21 -11.90 -13.88 3.37
CA ARG A 21 -12.47 -14.31 2.09
C ARG A 21 -13.72 -13.53 1.75
N CYS A 22 -13.82 -13.07 0.50
CA CYS A 22 -15.04 -12.50 -0.04
C CYS A 22 -16.00 -13.63 -0.43
N LEU A 23 -17.22 -13.62 0.13
CA LEU A 23 -18.24 -14.60 -0.23
C LEU A 23 -18.84 -14.36 -1.62
N ALA A 24 -18.76 -13.13 -2.13
CA ALA A 24 -19.36 -12.77 -3.43
C ALA A 24 -18.44 -13.09 -4.62
N CYS A 25 -17.14 -12.83 -4.51
CA CYS A 25 -16.19 -13.00 -5.61
C CYS A 25 -15.04 -13.98 -5.34
N GLY A 26 -14.91 -14.51 -4.12
CA GLY A 26 -13.85 -15.45 -3.77
C GLY A 26 -12.49 -14.84 -3.48
N GLU A 27 -12.31 -13.52 -3.66
CA GLU A 27 -11.05 -12.82 -3.36
C GLU A 27 -10.61 -13.08 -1.91
N VAL A 28 -9.32 -13.40 -1.74
CA VAL A 28 -8.70 -13.66 -0.44
C VAL A 28 -7.72 -12.54 -0.11
N VAL A 29 -7.91 -11.93 1.05
CA VAL A 29 -7.07 -10.84 1.55
C VAL A 29 -6.34 -11.31 2.79
N ASP A 30 -5.03 -11.43 2.68
CA ASP A 30 -4.13 -11.61 3.82
C ASP A 30 -3.95 -10.26 4.57
N PRO A 31 -4.31 -10.18 5.86
CA PRO A 31 -4.11 -9.00 6.69
C PRO A 31 -2.66 -8.50 6.73
N LEU A 32 -1.66 -9.40 6.75
CA LEU A 32 -0.25 -9.05 6.82
C LEU A 32 0.24 -8.43 5.50
N ILE A 33 -0.10 -9.03 4.37
CA ILE A 33 0.19 -8.44 3.05
C ILE A 33 -0.49 -7.07 2.93
N LEU A 34 -1.72 -6.94 3.42
CA LEU A 34 -2.47 -5.68 3.40
C LEU A 34 -1.79 -4.60 4.26
N THR A 35 -1.28 -4.92 5.45
CA THR A 35 -0.54 -3.96 6.28
C THR A 35 0.77 -3.55 5.63
N HIS A 36 1.53 -4.49 5.07
CA HIS A 36 2.76 -4.20 4.33
C HIS A 36 2.50 -3.30 3.11
N ARG A 37 1.47 -3.60 2.31
CA ARG A 37 1.08 -2.76 1.17
C ARG A 37 0.70 -1.34 1.60
N ARG A 38 -0.07 -1.19 2.69
CA ARG A 38 -0.41 0.13 3.25
C ARG A 38 0.82 0.90 3.71
N ALA A 39 1.80 0.23 4.32
CA ALA A 39 3.05 0.85 4.71
C ALA A 39 3.87 1.32 3.50
N GLN A 40 3.97 0.48 2.46
CA GLN A 40 4.66 0.81 1.20
C GLN A 40 3.98 1.96 0.43
N GLN A 41 2.66 2.04 0.45
CA GLN A 41 1.92 3.16 -0.16
C GLN A 41 2.23 4.48 0.55
N LYS A 42 2.23 4.49 1.88
CA LYS A 42 2.60 5.70 2.65
C LYS A 42 4.01 6.17 2.33
N THR A 43 4.98 5.26 2.22
CA THR A 43 6.36 5.66 1.86
C THR A 43 6.42 6.17 0.42
N ALA A 44 5.73 5.53 -0.53
CA ALA A 44 5.66 5.98 -1.91
C ALA A 44 5.03 7.39 -2.02
N ASP A 45 3.95 7.67 -1.28
CA ASP A 45 3.28 8.97 -1.26
C ASP A 45 4.20 10.08 -0.73
N LEU A 46 4.95 9.79 0.34
CA LEU A 46 5.93 10.73 0.89
C LEU A 46 7.04 11.04 -0.13
N LEU A 47 7.57 10.02 -0.81
CA LEU A 47 8.57 10.20 -1.87
C LEU A 47 7.99 11.00 -3.05
N ALA A 48 6.76 10.72 -3.46
CA ALA A 48 6.06 11.47 -4.50
C ALA A 48 5.85 12.95 -4.10
N ALA A 49 5.49 13.24 -2.84
CA ALA A 49 5.36 14.60 -2.34
C ALA A 49 6.70 15.36 -2.34
N GLN A 50 7.80 14.71 -1.95
CA GLN A 50 9.15 15.30 -2.00
C GLN A 50 9.56 15.68 -3.43
N THR A 51 9.29 14.81 -4.41
CA THR A 51 9.60 15.11 -5.82
C THR A 51 8.76 16.26 -6.37
N ARG A 52 7.48 16.39 -5.96
CA ARG A 52 6.63 17.54 -6.31
C ARG A 52 7.15 18.86 -5.75
N HIS A 53 7.64 18.87 -4.51
CA HIS A 53 8.25 20.06 -3.91
C HIS A 53 9.47 20.55 -4.68
N ARG A 54 10.32 19.64 -5.16
CA ARG A 54 11.49 20.00 -6.00
C ARG A 54 11.12 20.54 -7.38
N ARG A 55 9.94 20.21 -7.90
CA ARG A 55 9.48 20.66 -9.22
C ARG A 55 8.70 21.96 -9.22
N ARG A 56 8.50 22.64 -8.07
CA ARG A 56 7.82 23.95 -8.07
C ARG A 56 8.66 24.94 -8.90
N PRO A 57 8.21 25.35 -10.10
CA PRO A 57 8.94 26.36 -10.86
C PRO A 57 8.85 27.67 -10.08
N GLN A 58 9.97 28.36 -9.87
CA GLN A 58 9.91 29.72 -9.33
C GLN A 58 9.13 30.59 -10.34
N PRO A 59 8.20 31.44 -9.89
CA PRO A 59 7.55 32.38 -10.79
C PRO A 59 8.64 33.31 -11.34
N VAL A 60 8.92 33.20 -12.64
CA VAL A 60 9.79 34.14 -13.35
C VAL A 60 9.15 35.52 -13.19
N GLY A 61 9.88 36.42 -12.53
CA GLY A 61 9.39 37.75 -12.16
C GLY A 61 8.88 38.50 -13.39
N SER A 62 7.63 38.97 -13.32
CA SER A 62 7.07 39.89 -14.29
C SER A 62 7.79 41.23 -14.18
N GLY A 63 8.81 41.44 -15.01
CA GLY A 63 9.48 42.73 -15.19
C GLY A 63 8.47 43.76 -15.69
N ARG A 64 8.20 44.76 -14.86
CA ARG A 64 7.48 45.99 -15.23
C ARG A 64 8.30 46.76 -16.27
N ARG A 65 7.62 47.24 -17.31
CA ARG A 65 8.01 48.40 -18.13
C ARG A 65 6.85 49.38 -18.13
#